data_AF-A0A9E8MV18-F1
#
_entry.id   AF-A0A9E8MV18-F1
#
_cell.length_a   1.000
_cell.length_b   1.000
_cell.length_c   1.000
_cell.angle_alpha   90.00
_cell.angle_beta   90.00
_cell.angle_gamma   90.00
#
_symmetry.space_group_name_H-M   'P 1'
#
loop_
_entity.id
_entity.type
_entity.pdbx_description
1 polymer ?
#
loop_
_entity_poly.entity_id
_entity_poly.type
_entity_poly.pdbx_seq_one_letter_code
_entity_poly.pdbx_strand_id
1 'polypeptide(L)'
;MNTAINEIKNDYLSSNFSDFTGASHYLLPAIAIPQAFENIFNAFRPISVKEYKEKIIPLESSSVDYLVEKYQRIKNLYNIDKPVLINDFKAVAAAIEKKQQYEDFEPLAKLATKEYPDTLLGNYYLGRFYEETGDPKKAMKIYQSAYILKEAAGITKNHVLELSDKIKADFGY
;
A
#
# COMPACT_ATOMS: atom_id res chain seq x y z
N MET A 1 3.84 -27.21 25.75
CA MET A 1 4.96 -26.29 25.49
C MET A 1 4.53 -25.07 24.65
N ASN A 2 3.82 -25.25 23.52
CA ASN A 2 3.36 -24.12 22.69
C ASN A 2 2.33 -23.20 23.38
N THR A 3 1.48 -23.74 24.25
CA THR A 3 0.45 -22.99 24.99
C THR A 3 1.04 -21.88 25.87
N ALA A 4 2.18 -22.14 26.53
CA ALA A 4 2.82 -21.19 27.43
C ALA A 4 3.46 -19.99 26.69
N ILE A 5 3.88 -20.16 25.44
CA ILE A 5 4.44 -19.07 24.63
C ILE A 5 3.33 -18.14 24.13
N ASN A 6 2.16 -18.71 23.79
CA ASN A 6 1.00 -17.94 23.31
C ASN A 6 0.34 -17.09 24.41
N GLU A 7 0.59 -17.40 25.69
CA GLU A 7 0.10 -16.62 26.83
C GLU A 7 0.93 -15.35 27.10
N ILE A 8 2.12 -15.24 26.49
CA ILE A 8 2.98 -14.07 26.61
C ILE A 8 2.44 -12.94 25.73
N LYS A 9 1.94 -11.87 26.36
CA LYS A 9 1.51 -10.65 25.65
C LYS A 9 2.73 -9.79 25.32
N ASN A 10 3.26 -9.94 24.12
CA ASN A 10 4.35 -9.11 23.59
C ASN A 10 4.17 -8.89 22.09
N ASP A 11 4.01 -7.63 21.67
CA ASP A 11 3.79 -7.25 20.26
C ASP A 11 4.99 -7.55 19.35
N TYR A 12 6.16 -7.80 19.94
CA TYR A 12 7.40 -8.18 19.25
C TYR A 12 7.66 -9.68 19.23
N LEU A 13 6.81 -10.50 19.86
CA LEU A 13 6.95 -11.96 19.87
C LEU A 13 5.93 -12.59 18.90
N SER A 14 6.42 -13.24 17.85
CA SER A 14 5.60 -14.01 16.92
C SER A 14 6.02 -15.49 16.99
N SER A 15 5.17 -16.34 17.57
CA SER A 15 5.38 -17.79 17.64
C SER A 15 4.58 -18.52 16.56
N ASN A 16 5.17 -19.58 16.00
CA ASN A 16 4.46 -20.52 15.13
C ASN A 16 4.92 -21.94 15.47
N PHE A 17 3.98 -22.88 15.51
CA PHE A 17 4.26 -24.29 15.72
C PHE A 17 3.53 -25.09 14.65
N SER A 18 4.27 -25.98 13.99
CA SER A 18 3.75 -26.86 12.95
C SER A 18 4.02 -28.31 13.34
N ASP A 19 2.96 -29.12 13.40
CA ASP A 19 3.05 -30.56 13.59
C ASP A 19 2.97 -31.25 12.22
N PHE A 20 4.01 -31.99 11.87
CA PHE A 20 4.16 -32.59 10.54
C PHE A 20 3.77 -34.06 10.56
N THR A 21 2.55 -34.36 10.14
CA THR A 21 2.08 -35.74 9.99
C THR A 21 2.49 -36.32 8.63
N GLY A 22 3.09 -37.51 8.60
CA GLY A 22 3.43 -38.22 7.36
C GLY A 22 4.75 -37.83 6.68
N ALA A 23 5.52 -36.88 7.22
CA ALA A 23 6.87 -36.57 6.74
C ALA A 23 7.93 -37.45 7.43
N SER A 24 8.89 -38.00 6.69
CA SER A 24 10.03 -38.69 7.28
C SER A 24 11.01 -37.70 7.92
N HIS A 25 11.85 -38.17 8.85
CA HIS A 25 12.86 -37.33 9.50
C HIS A 25 13.74 -36.56 8.50
N TYR A 26 14.06 -37.18 7.36
CA TYR A 26 14.87 -36.59 6.30
C TYR A 26 14.13 -35.55 5.44
N LEU A 27 12.80 -35.65 5.34
CA LEU A 27 11.98 -34.69 4.60
C LEU A 27 11.65 -33.46 5.45
N LEU A 28 11.68 -33.58 6.78
CA LEU A 28 11.32 -32.48 7.69
C LEU A 28 12.10 -31.18 7.41
N PRO A 29 13.44 -31.16 7.25
CA PRO A 29 14.15 -29.92 6.96
C PRO A 29 13.69 -29.25 5.66
N ALA A 30 13.41 -30.05 4.62
CA ALA A 30 12.98 -29.55 3.32
C ALA A 30 11.58 -28.92 3.33
N ILE A 31 10.73 -29.26 4.31
CA ILE A 31 9.38 -28.70 4.45
C ILE A 31 9.38 -27.58 5.51
N ALA A 32 9.97 -27.83 6.67
CA ALA A 32 9.91 -26.94 7.82
C ALA A 32 10.68 -25.64 7.58
N ILE A 33 11.85 -25.69 6.91
CA ILE A 33 12.65 -24.49 6.65
C ILE A 33 11.90 -23.51 5.72
N PRO A 34 11.43 -23.89 4.53
CA PRO A 34 10.65 -22.98 3.68
C PRO A 34 9.39 -22.43 4.35
N GLN A 35 8.66 -23.25 5.11
CA GLN A 35 7.50 -22.77 5.87
C GLN A 35 7.88 -21.77 6.97
N ALA A 36 8.99 -22.00 7.68
CA ALA A 36 9.51 -21.04 8.63
C ALA A 36 9.88 -19.72 7.95
N PHE A 37 10.54 -19.75 6.78
CA PHE A 37 10.82 -18.56 5.99
C PHE A 37 9.54 -17.84 5.54
N GLU A 38 8.54 -18.57 5.05
CA GLU A 38 7.23 -18.02 4.68
C GLU A 38 6.57 -17.28 5.86
N ASN A 39 6.61 -17.89 7.05
CA ASN A 39 6.03 -17.32 8.27
C ASN A 39 6.83 -16.10 8.73
N ILE A 40 8.16 -16.21 8.79
CA ILE A 40 9.05 -15.12 9.21
C ILE A 40 8.90 -13.94 8.29
N PHE A 41 8.82 -14.12 6.97
CA PHE A 41 8.79 -13.01 6.00
C PHE A 41 7.38 -12.67 5.49
N ASN A 42 6.32 -13.17 6.12
CA ASN A 42 4.94 -12.94 5.67
C ASN A 42 4.59 -11.44 5.55
N ALA A 43 5.13 -10.60 6.44
CA ALA A 43 4.91 -9.15 6.42
C ALA A 43 5.47 -8.46 5.14
N PHE A 44 6.48 -9.05 4.48
CA PHE A 44 7.06 -8.50 3.25
C PHE A 44 6.19 -8.71 2.02
N ARG A 45 5.18 -9.57 2.09
CA ARG A 45 4.30 -9.83 0.96
C ARG A 45 3.52 -8.56 0.59
N PRO A 46 3.35 -8.29 -0.72
CA PRO A 46 2.43 -7.24 -1.18
C PRO A 46 1.03 -7.48 -0.61
N ILE A 47 0.23 -6.42 -0.56
CA ILE A 47 -1.18 -6.51 -0.20
C ILE A 47 -1.87 -7.44 -1.19
N SER A 48 -2.26 -8.61 -0.70
CA SER A 48 -2.96 -9.60 -1.51
C SER A 48 -4.42 -9.20 -1.73
N VAL A 49 -5.06 -9.76 -2.76
CA VAL A 49 -6.51 -9.57 -2.98
C VAL A 49 -7.33 -10.01 -1.76
N LYS A 50 -6.88 -11.06 -1.06
CA LYS A 50 -7.52 -11.55 0.16
C LYS A 50 -7.38 -10.54 1.30
N GLU A 51 -6.16 -10.08 1.57
CA GLU A 51 -5.86 -9.04 2.58
C GLU A 51 -6.63 -7.75 2.31
N TYR A 52 -6.68 -7.32 1.05
CA TYR A 52 -7.46 -6.16 0.62
C TYR A 52 -8.95 -6.31 0.98
N LYS A 53 -9.56 -7.43 0.60
CA LYS A 53 -11.00 -7.67 0.82
C LYS A 53 -11.36 -7.88 2.29
N GLU A 54 -10.52 -8.58 3.03
CA GLU A 54 -10.83 -9.02 4.40
C GLU A 54 -10.33 -8.06 5.48
N LYS A 55 -9.30 -7.25 5.20
CA LYS A 55 -8.70 -6.34 6.19
C LYS A 55 -8.82 -4.88 5.81
N ILE A 56 -8.56 -4.52 4.56
CA ILE A 56 -8.53 -3.10 4.16
C ILE A 56 -9.94 -2.56 3.90
N ILE A 57 -10.77 -3.28 3.14
CA ILE A 57 -12.14 -2.85 2.85
C ILE A 57 -13.02 -2.73 4.10
N PRO A 58 -12.99 -3.67 5.06
CA PRO A 58 -13.80 -3.56 6.28
C PRO A 58 -13.27 -2.56 7.30
N LEU A 59 -12.06 -2.02 7.10
CA LEU A 59 -11.43 -1.09 8.03
C LEU A 59 -12.26 0.20 8.15
N GLU A 60 -12.55 0.63 9.36
CA GLU A 60 -13.22 1.92 9.60
C GLU A 60 -12.23 3.09 9.53
N SER A 61 -10.96 2.85 9.89
CA SER A 61 -9.87 3.82 9.79
C SER A 61 -9.31 3.96 8.37
N SER A 62 -8.40 4.93 8.20
CA SER A 62 -7.77 5.22 6.91
C SER A 62 -7.02 4.02 6.35
N SER A 63 -7.25 3.74 5.07
CA SER A 63 -6.50 2.70 4.35
C SER A 63 -5.03 3.09 4.13
N VAL A 64 -4.70 4.37 4.22
CA VAL A 64 -3.33 4.88 4.15
C VAL A 64 -2.57 4.60 5.44
N ASP A 65 -3.23 4.76 6.60
CA ASP A 65 -2.63 4.42 7.90
C ASP A 65 -2.25 2.93 7.94
N TYR A 66 -3.15 2.06 7.46
CA TYR A 66 -2.87 0.63 7.33
C TYR A 66 -1.59 0.34 6.52
N LEU A 67 -1.39 1.08 5.42
CA LEU A 67 -0.20 0.96 4.59
C LEU A 67 1.06 1.42 5.33
N VAL A 68 1.01 2.59 5.97
CA VAL A 68 2.13 3.12 6.76
C VAL A 68 2.50 2.16 7.88
N GLU A 69 1.51 1.65 8.64
CA GLU A 69 1.71 0.67 9.70
C GLU A 69 2.33 -0.63 9.19
N LYS A 70 1.88 -1.14 8.04
CA LYS A 70 2.45 -2.35 7.42
C LYS A 70 3.95 -2.18 7.17
N TYR A 71 4.36 -1.07 6.57
CA TYR A 71 5.77 -0.82 6.25
C TYR A 71 6.61 -0.45 7.49
N GLN A 72 6.02 0.24 8.47
CA GLN A 72 6.65 0.48 9.76
C GLN A 72 6.88 -0.82 10.53
N ARG A 73 5.94 -1.77 10.47
CA ARG A 73 6.09 -3.09 11.08
C ARG A 73 7.25 -3.88 10.45
N ILE A 74 7.43 -3.79 9.13
CA ILE A 74 8.60 -4.37 8.45
C ILE A 74 9.88 -3.75 9.01
N LYS A 75 9.96 -2.42 9.08
CA LYS A 75 11.12 -1.75 9.68
C LYS A 75 11.40 -2.20 11.11
N ASN A 76 10.37 -2.30 11.95
CA ASN A 76 10.54 -2.67 13.36
C ASN A 76 10.98 -4.13 13.55
N LEU A 77 10.45 -5.06 12.75
CA LEU A 77 10.75 -6.48 12.91
C LEU A 77 12.08 -6.90 12.31
N TYR A 78 12.50 -6.27 11.21
CA TYR A 78 13.68 -6.70 10.45
C TYR A 78 14.78 -5.63 10.37
N ASN A 79 14.54 -4.43 10.88
CA ASN A 79 15.44 -3.28 10.76
C ASN A 79 15.81 -2.96 9.31
N ILE A 80 14.83 -3.10 8.40
CA ILE A 80 14.99 -2.87 6.95
C ILE A 80 14.03 -1.76 6.53
N ASP A 81 14.58 -0.70 5.93
CA ASP A 81 13.82 0.33 5.24
C ASP A 81 13.42 -0.18 3.85
N LYS A 82 12.22 -0.76 3.77
CA LYS A 82 11.64 -1.25 2.52
C LYS A 82 10.82 -0.14 1.86
N PRO A 83 11.08 0.23 0.59
CA PRO A 83 10.25 1.19 -0.11
C PRO A 83 8.84 0.63 -0.33
N VAL A 84 7.84 1.50 -0.26
CA VAL A 84 6.43 1.11 -0.42
C VAL A 84 6.17 0.62 -1.84
N LEU A 85 5.69 -0.61 -2.01
CA LEU A 85 5.47 -1.19 -3.33
C LEU A 85 4.37 -0.43 -4.09
N ILE A 86 4.61 -0.16 -5.38
CA ILE A 86 3.63 0.49 -6.27
C ILE A 86 2.27 -0.25 -6.28
N ASN A 87 2.26 -1.57 -6.22
CA ASN A 87 1.01 -2.34 -6.17
C ASN A 87 0.23 -2.10 -4.87
N ASP A 88 0.92 -1.83 -3.76
CA ASP A 88 0.27 -1.55 -2.48
C ASP A 88 -0.33 -0.13 -2.49
N PHE A 89 0.34 0.85 -3.11
CA PHE A 89 -0.26 2.16 -3.41
C PHE A 89 -1.55 2.01 -4.23
N LYS A 90 -1.53 1.18 -5.28
CA LYS A 90 -2.73 0.92 -6.10
C LYS A 90 -3.85 0.26 -5.30
N ALA A 91 -3.52 -0.69 -4.44
CA ALA A 91 -4.51 -1.33 -3.58
C ALA A 91 -5.16 -0.30 -2.65
N VAL A 92 -4.38 0.55 -1.99
CA VAL A 92 -4.91 1.60 -1.11
C VAL A 92 -5.73 2.63 -1.88
N ALA A 93 -5.24 3.11 -3.01
CA ALA A 93 -6.01 4.02 -3.87
C ALA A 93 -7.37 3.41 -4.26
N ALA A 94 -7.41 2.12 -4.61
CA ALA A 94 -8.67 1.44 -4.89
C ALA A 94 -9.60 1.33 -3.67
N ALA A 95 -9.05 1.22 -2.45
CA ALA A 95 -9.85 1.25 -1.22
C ALA A 95 -10.44 2.64 -0.97
N ILE A 96 -9.65 3.70 -1.14
CA ILE A 96 -10.08 5.10 -1.02
C ILE A 96 -11.28 5.35 -1.94
N GLU A 97 -11.16 4.98 -3.22
CA GLU A 97 -12.23 5.12 -4.22
C GLU A 97 -13.49 4.36 -3.81
N LYS A 98 -13.33 3.09 -3.42
CA LYS A 98 -14.45 2.23 -3.09
C LYS A 98 -15.20 2.70 -1.84
N LYS A 99 -14.50 3.30 -0.89
CA LYS A 99 -15.06 3.85 0.34
C LYS A 99 -15.46 5.33 0.22
N GLN A 100 -15.11 5.98 -0.90
CA GLN A 100 -15.29 7.41 -1.12
C GLN A 100 -14.61 8.28 -0.05
N GLN A 101 -13.51 7.80 0.54
CA GLN A 101 -12.75 8.51 1.58
C GLN A 101 -11.71 9.45 0.94
N TYR A 102 -12.13 10.34 0.05
CA TYR A 102 -11.22 11.07 -0.84
C TYR A 102 -10.18 11.94 -0.12
N GLU A 103 -10.43 12.35 1.12
CA GLU A 103 -9.44 13.05 1.95
C GLU A 103 -8.15 12.24 2.14
N ASP A 104 -8.24 10.90 2.13
CA ASP A 104 -7.09 9.99 2.24
C ASP A 104 -6.14 10.07 1.02
N PHE A 105 -6.57 10.65 -0.11
CA PHE A 105 -5.66 10.84 -1.24
C PHE A 105 -4.53 11.82 -0.92
N GLU A 106 -4.72 12.79 -0.03
CA GLU A 106 -3.66 13.72 0.35
C GLU A 106 -2.49 13.05 1.10
N PRO A 107 -2.71 12.29 2.20
CA PRO A 107 -1.64 11.55 2.84
C PRO A 107 -1.04 10.47 1.93
N LEU A 108 -1.85 9.82 1.07
CA LEU A 108 -1.33 8.87 0.08
C LEU A 108 -0.39 9.56 -0.92
N ALA A 109 -0.73 10.76 -1.38
CA ALA A 109 0.09 11.56 -2.26
C ALA A 109 1.41 11.96 -1.60
N LYS A 110 1.37 12.44 -0.34
CA LYS A 110 2.58 12.78 0.43
C LYS A 110 3.52 11.59 0.56
N LEU A 111 2.98 10.40 0.86
CA LEU A 111 3.75 9.16 0.93
C LEU A 111 4.35 8.81 -0.44
N ALA A 112 3.56 8.88 -1.51
CA ALA A 112 4.03 8.58 -2.87
C ALA A 112 5.12 9.56 -3.35
N THR A 113 5.00 10.86 -3.05
CA THR A 113 6.04 11.86 -3.36
C THR A 113 7.33 11.59 -2.58
N LYS A 114 7.23 11.12 -1.33
CA LYS A 114 8.40 10.76 -0.52
C LYS A 114 9.12 9.53 -1.07
N GLU A 115 8.37 8.49 -1.41
CA GLU A 115 8.92 7.19 -1.85
C GLU A 115 9.37 7.23 -3.33
N TYR A 116 8.67 8.01 -4.16
CA TYR A 116 8.85 8.06 -5.61
C TYR A 116 8.80 9.51 -6.16
N PRO A 117 9.73 10.39 -5.74
CA PRO A 117 9.68 11.83 -6.06
C PRO A 117 9.77 12.15 -7.56
N ASP A 118 10.44 11.30 -8.33
CA ASP A 118 10.65 11.51 -9.78
C ASP A 118 9.48 10.99 -10.64
N THR A 119 8.38 10.53 -10.01
CA THR A 119 7.28 9.86 -10.71
C THR A 119 5.97 10.65 -10.63
N LEU A 120 5.08 10.38 -11.58
CA LEU A 120 3.72 10.92 -11.61
C LEU A 120 2.86 10.51 -10.40
N LEU A 121 3.28 9.53 -9.61
CA LEU A 121 2.42 8.88 -8.60
C LEU A 121 1.91 9.86 -7.54
N GLY A 122 2.81 10.67 -6.96
CA GLY A 122 2.44 11.65 -5.93
C GLY A 122 1.53 12.74 -6.46
N ASN A 123 1.90 13.36 -7.59
CA ASN A 123 1.09 14.39 -8.22
C ASN A 123 -0.27 13.87 -8.67
N TYR A 124 -0.35 12.64 -9.17
CA TYR A 124 -1.61 12.03 -9.58
C TYR A 124 -2.58 11.90 -8.39
N TYR A 125 -2.13 11.34 -7.26
CA TYR A 125 -2.97 11.23 -6.07
C TYR A 125 -3.33 12.60 -5.49
N LEU A 126 -2.41 13.57 -5.52
CA LEU A 126 -2.71 14.93 -5.06
C LEU A 126 -3.73 15.63 -5.97
N GLY A 127 -3.65 15.38 -7.27
CA GLY A 127 -4.64 15.86 -8.23
C GLY A 127 -6.02 15.27 -7.94
N ARG A 128 -6.11 13.96 -7.70
CA ARG A 128 -7.37 13.28 -7.33
C ARG A 128 -7.95 13.82 -6.03
N PHE A 129 -7.12 14.08 -5.01
CA PHE A 129 -7.57 14.75 -3.79
C PHE A 129 -8.29 16.07 -4.12
N TYR A 130 -7.63 17.00 -4.81
CA TYR A 130 -8.23 18.29 -5.11
C TYR A 130 -9.46 18.20 -6.04
N GLU A 131 -9.47 17.23 -6.96
CA GLU A 131 -10.60 17.00 -7.86
C GLU A 131 -11.85 16.58 -7.07
N GLU A 132 -11.70 15.62 -6.16
CA GLU A 132 -12.81 15.05 -5.39
C GLU A 132 -13.23 15.93 -4.20
N THR A 133 -12.33 16.76 -3.65
CA THR A 133 -12.64 17.67 -2.55
C THR A 133 -13.09 19.07 -3.00
N GLY A 134 -13.37 19.27 -4.30
CA GLY A 134 -14.00 20.49 -4.81
C GLY A 134 -13.05 21.64 -5.17
N ASP A 135 -11.77 21.36 -5.42
CA ASP A 135 -10.73 22.30 -5.84
C ASP A 135 -10.19 21.99 -7.27
N PRO A 136 -11.05 21.86 -8.30
CA PRO A 136 -10.67 21.36 -9.63
C PRO A 136 -9.59 22.22 -10.32
N LYS A 137 -9.62 23.53 -10.11
CA LYS A 137 -8.57 24.43 -10.64
C LYS A 137 -7.17 24.10 -10.09
N LYS A 138 -7.06 23.66 -8.83
CA LYS A 138 -5.79 23.20 -8.27
C LYS A 138 -5.42 21.84 -8.84
N ALA A 139 -6.37 20.91 -8.94
CA ALA A 139 -6.15 19.60 -9.54
C ALA A 139 -5.57 19.70 -10.96
N MET A 140 -6.18 20.54 -11.81
CA MET A 140 -5.69 20.82 -13.18
C MET A 140 -4.22 21.29 -13.19
N LYS A 141 -3.88 22.26 -12.34
CA LYS A 141 -2.49 22.76 -12.23
C LYS A 141 -1.51 21.67 -11.78
N ILE A 142 -1.93 20.85 -10.81
CA ILE A 142 -1.11 19.74 -10.33
C ILE A 142 -0.85 18.73 -11.46
N TYR A 143 -1.88 18.31 -12.19
CA TYR A 143 -1.74 17.40 -13.32
C TYR A 143 -0.83 17.96 -14.43
N GLN A 144 -0.97 19.24 -14.78
CA GLN A 144 -0.10 19.91 -15.76
C GLN A 144 1.36 19.93 -15.32
N SER A 145 1.62 20.32 -14.07
CA SER A 145 2.98 20.38 -13.52
C SER A 145 3.68 19.02 -13.47
N ALA A 146 2.90 17.94 -13.38
CA ALA A 146 3.41 16.58 -13.28
C ALA A 146 3.99 16.04 -14.60
N TYR A 147 3.64 16.62 -15.76
CA TYR A 147 3.99 16.08 -17.09
C TYR A 147 5.49 15.81 -17.32
N ILE A 148 6.36 16.53 -16.62
CA ILE A 148 7.81 16.33 -16.70
C ILE A 148 8.31 15.07 -15.99
N LEU A 149 7.52 14.50 -15.07
CA LEU A 149 7.89 13.35 -14.23
C LEU A 149 7.78 12.02 -14.98
N LYS A 150 8.34 10.96 -14.42
CA LYS A 150 8.33 9.60 -15.00
C LYS A 150 6.97 8.92 -14.77
N GLU A 151 6.53 8.15 -15.76
CA GLU A 151 5.33 7.32 -15.64
C GLU A 151 5.54 6.19 -14.62
N ALA A 152 4.49 5.85 -13.87
CA ALA A 152 4.53 4.81 -12.84
C ALA A 152 3.11 4.28 -12.56
N ALA A 153 2.98 3.05 -12.04
CA ALA A 153 1.69 2.45 -11.63
C ALA A 153 0.63 2.27 -12.74
N GLY A 154 0.98 2.51 -14.00
CA GLY A 154 0.02 2.63 -15.12
C GLY A 154 -0.54 4.04 -15.32
N ILE A 155 -0.06 5.01 -14.54
CA ILE A 155 -0.34 6.45 -14.72
C ILE A 155 0.63 6.96 -15.78
N THR A 156 0.07 7.38 -16.91
CA THR A 156 0.81 7.90 -18.05
C THR A 156 0.75 9.43 -18.10
N LYS A 157 1.69 10.04 -18.83
CA LYS A 157 1.70 11.47 -19.08
C LYS A 157 0.45 11.92 -19.83
N ASN A 158 0.02 11.13 -20.80
CA ASN A 158 -1.21 11.41 -21.55
C ASN A 158 -2.42 11.37 -20.63
N HIS A 159 -2.50 10.39 -19.74
CA HIS A 159 -3.63 10.28 -18.81
C HIS A 159 -3.76 11.52 -17.90
N VAL A 160 -2.65 12.01 -17.32
CA VAL A 160 -2.73 13.22 -16.47
C VAL A 160 -3.05 14.48 -17.27
N LEU A 161 -2.59 14.58 -18.53
CA LEU A 161 -2.98 15.69 -19.41
C LEU A 161 -4.48 15.65 -19.76
N GLU A 162 -5.01 14.48 -20.11
CA GLU A 162 -6.43 14.28 -20.39
C GLU A 162 -7.30 14.70 -19.19
N LEU A 163 -6.88 14.35 -17.96
CA LEU A 163 -7.57 14.80 -16.74
C LEU A 163 -7.56 16.32 -16.60
N SER A 164 -6.40 16.97 -16.83
CA SER A 164 -6.30 18.44 -16.84
C SER A 164 -7.23 19.06 -17.88
N ASP A 165 -7.20 18.57 -19.12
CA ASP A 165 -7.97 19.13 -20.23
C ASP A 165 -9.48 18.94 -20.03
N LYS A 166 -9.88 17.81 -19.44
CA LYS A 166 -11.27 17.56 -19.04
C LYS A 166 -11.74 18.58 -18.00
N ILE A 167 -10.94 18.82 -16.95
CA ILE A 167 -11.27 19.85 -15.94
C ILE A 167 -11.39 21.23 -16.61
N LYS A 168 -10.48 21.55 -17.53
CA LYS A 168 -10.53 22.83 -18.25
C LYS A 168 -11.82 22.98 -19.05
N ALA A 169 -12.25 21.93 -19.73
CA ALA A 169 -13.49 21.90 -20.51
C ALA A 169 -14.74 21.99 -19.62
N ASP A 170 -14.80 21.22 -18.53
CA ASP A 170 -15.95 21.13 -17.64
C ASP A 170 -16.21 22.45 -16.88
N PHE A 171 -15.14 23.21 -16.56
CA PHE A 171 -15.23 24.44 -15.76
C PHE A 171 -14.96 25.73 -16.55
N GLY A 172 -14.62 25.66 -17.84
CA GLY A 172 -14.41 26.81 -18.71
C GLY A 172 -13.17 27.66 -18.38
N TYR A 173 -12.08 27.01 -17.95
CA TYR A 173 -10.80 27.68 -17.62
C TYR A 173 -9.91 27.97 -18.83
#